data_AF-E6YG17-F1
#
_entry.id   AF-E6YG17-F1
#
_cell.length_a   1.000
_cell.length_b   1.000
_cell.length_c   1.000
_cell.angle_alpha   90.00
_cell.angle_beta   90.00
_cell.angle_gamma   90.00
#
_symmetry.space_group_name_H-M   'P 1'
#
loop_
_entity.id
_entity.type
_entity.pdbx_description
1 polymer ?
#
loop_
_entity_poly.entity_id
_entity_poly.type
_entity_poly.pdbx_seq_one_letter_code
_entity_poly.pdbx_strand_id
1 'polypeptide(L)'
;MINFWGSWCLPCRAEHPILIEIAKDKRFDLIGINYKDNQDNAQRFLNNFGNPFKLIGFDALGLTAINWGIYGPPETFILNKDSIIIGKHTGPLTWQIYQKEILPKIEKAIITDYIHVKSNLTITTHNT
;
A
#
# COMPACT_ATOMS: atom_id res chain seq x y z
N MET A 1 -0.25 3.53 -0.31
CA MET A 1 -0.79 2.20 0.05
C MET A 1 0.38 1.29 0.37
N ILE A 2 0.31 0.56 1.48
CA ILE A 2 1.32 -0.42 1.90
C ILE A 2 0.67 -1.79 1.90
N ASN A 3 1.28 -2.77 1.22
CA ASN A 3 0.80 -4.15 1.17
C ASN A 3 1.87 -5.08 1.73
N PHE A 4 1.50 -5.87 2.73
CA PHE A 4 2.35 -6.91 3.29
C PHE A 4 2.12 -8.21 2.52
N TRP A 5 3.18 -8.80 1.99
CA TRP A 5 3.09 -9.98 1.11
C TRP A 5 4.26 -10.94 1.34
N GLY A 6 4.16 -12.16 0.79
CA GLY A 6 5.26 -13.12 0.78
C GLY A 6 5.16 -14.05 -0.43
N SER A 7 6.29 -14.49 -0.99
CA SER A 7 6.32 -15.38 -2.16
C SER A 7 5.72 -16.77 -1.86
N TRP A 8 5.78 -17.19 -0.60
CA TRP A 8 5.21 -18.43 -0.06
C TRP A 8 3.71 -18.34 0.24
N CYS A 9 3.14 -17.13 0.22
CA CYS A 9 1.75 -16.87 0.59
C CYS A 9 0.82 -17.07 -0.62
N LEU A 10 0.02 -18.14 -0.60
CA LEU A 10 -0.90 -18.46 -1.69
C LEU A 10 -1.96 -17.36 -1.93
N PRO A 11 -2.61 -16.77 -0.89
CA PRO A 11 -3.53 -15.66 -1.11
C PRO A 11 -2.85 -14.41 -1.67
N CYS A 12 -1.58 -14.15 -1.31
CA CYS A 12 -0.80 -13.05 -1.87
C CYS A 12 -0.58 -13.21 -3.38
N ARG A 13 -0.34 -14.45 -3.84
CA ARG A 13 -0.30 -14.75 -5.27
C ARG A 13 -1.64 -14.51 -5.96
N ALA A 14 -2.75 -14.85 -5.30
CA ALA A 14 -4.09 -14.67 -5.85
C ALA A 14 -4.47 -13.19 -6.01
N GLU A 15 -4.08 -12.31 -5.08
CA GLU A 15 -4.35 -10.86 -5.19
C GLU A 15 -3.40 -10.12 -6.13
N HIS A 16 -2.23 -10.69 -6.45
CA HIS A 16 -1.17 -9.98 -7.16
C HIS A 16 -1.59 -9.36 -8.51
N PRO A 17 -2.40 -10.03 -9.37
CA PRO A 17 -2.91 -9.40 -10.58
C PRO A 17 -3.75 -8.14 -10.29
N ILE A 18 -4.48 -8.11 -9.18
CA ILE A 18 -5.23 -6.92 -8.75
C ILE A 18 -4.27 -5.80 -8.36
N LEU A 19 -3.18 -6.10 -7.64
CA LEU A 19 -2.15 -5.11 -7.30
C LEU A 19 -1.46 -4.52 -8.55
N ILE A 20 -1.23 -5.33 -9.59
CA ILE A 20 -0.69 -4.87 -10.88
C ILE A 20 -1.63 -3.85 -11.53
N GLU A 21 -2.93 -4.12 -11.54
CA GLU A 21 -3.92 -3.18 -12.09
C GLU A 21 -4.02 -1.90 -11.24
N ILE A 22 -4.04 -2.03 -9.91
CA ILE A 22 -4.06 -0.89 -8.97
C ILE A 22 -2.83 0.00 -9.17
N ALA A 23 -1.65 -0.57 -9.38
CA ALA A 23 -0.39 0.17 -9.57
C ALA A 23 -0.34 1.02 -10.85
N LYS A 24 -1.30 0.87 -11.76
CA LYS A 24 -1.44 1.74 -12.93
C LYS A 24 -1.89 3.15 -12.54
N ASP A 25 -2.62 3.30 -11.44
CA ASP A 25 -2.98 4.61 -10.89
C ASP A 25 -1.74 5.29 -10.30
N LYS A 26 -1.31 6.39 -10.93
CA LYS A 26 -0.10 7.13 -10.53
C LYS A 26 -0.37 8.21 -9.49
N ARG A 27 -1.60 8.35 -8.99
CA ARG A 27 -1.96 9.34 -7.97
C ARG A 27 -1.47 8.98 -6.57
N PHE A 28 -1.07 7.73 -6.34
CA PHE A 28 -0.52 7.28 -5.06
C PHE A 28 0.58 6.23 -5.27
N ASP A 29 1.40 6.05 -4.24
CA ASP A 29 2.45 5.03 -4.24
C ASP A 29 1.93 3.72 -3.64
N LEU A 30 2.22 2.60 -4.31
CA LEU A 30 2.05 1.26 -3.78
C LEU A 30 3.41 0.73 -3.30
N ILE A 31 3.54 0.51 -1.99
CA ILE A 31 4.74 0.03 -1.33
C ILE A 31 4.51 -1.41 -0.86
N GLY A 32 5.47 -2.30 -1.09
CA GLY A 32 5.42 -3.68 -0.64
C GLY A 32 6.29 -3.88 0.61
N ILE A 33 5.79 -4.62 1.60
CA ILE A 33 6.62 -5.15 2.69
C ILE A 33 6.64 -6.67 2.57
N ASN A 34 7.78 -7.21 2.17
CA ASN A 34 7.99 -8.64 2.01
C ASN A 34 8.25 -9.27 3.39
N TYR A 35 7.30 -10.06 3.88
CA TYR A 35 7.24 -10.56 5.24
C TYR A 35 7.78 -11.98 5.36
N LYS A 36 8.77 -12.17 6.25
CA LYS A 36 9.38 -13.47 6.60
C LYS A 36 9.62 -14.35 5.37
N ASP A 37 10.26 -13.77 4.37
CA ASP A 37 10.50 -14.40 3.09
C ASP A 37 11.97 -14.23 2.69
N ASN A 38 12.43 -15.12 1.83
CA ASN A 38 13.79 -15.07 1.31
C ASN A 38 13.82 -14.12 0.10
N GLN A 39 14.83 -13.25 0.04
CA GLN A 39 14.95 -12.23 -1.00
C GLN A 39 15.00 -12.83 -2.42
N ASP A 40 15.63 -13.98 -2.62
CA ASP A 40 15.68 -14.65 -3.93
C ASP A 40 14.29 -15.15 -4.35
N ASN A 41 13.50 -15.66 -3.41
CA ASN A 41 12.14 -16.13 -3.67
C ASN A 41 11.21 -14.95 -3.97
N ALA A 42 11.33 -13.86 -3.21
CA ALA A 42 10.62 -12.61 -3.47
C ALA A 42 10.96 -12.06 -4.87
N GLN A 43 12.25 -12.05 -5.24
CA GLN A 43 12.66 -11.60 -6.57
C GLN A 43 12.14 -12.50 -7.69
N ARG A 44 12.20 -13.83 -7.51
CA ARG A 44 11.61 -14.79 -8.46
C ARG A 44 10.11 -14.57 -8.62
N PHE A 45 9.39 -14.33 -7.53
CA PHE A 45 7.97 -14.03 -7.57
C PHE A 45 7.68 -12.79 -8.42
N LEU A 46 8.39 -11.68 -8.18
CA LEU A 46 8.21 -10.44 -8.93
C LEU A 46 8.63 -10.55 -10.40
N ASN A 47 9.67 -11.32 -10.70
CA ASN A 47 10.09 -11.58 -12.08
C ASN A 47 9.03 -12.38 -12.85
N ASN A 48 8.34 -13.31 -12.18
CA ASN A 48 7.33 -14.17 -12.82
C ASN A 48 5.96 -13.50 -12.95
N PHE A 49 5.57 -12.67 -11.98
CA PHE A 49 4.22 -12.10 -11.90
C PHE A 49 4.17 -10.58 -12.11
N GLY A 50 5.33 -9.93 -12.34
CA GLY A 50 5.46 -8.49 -12.45
C GLY A 50 5.63 -7.79 -11.09
N ASN A 51 6.15 -6.56 -11.11
CA ASN A 51 6.36 -5.76 -9.91
C ASN A 51 5.39 -4.56 -9.86
N PRO A 52 4.37 -4.57 -8.99
CA PRO A 52 3.45 -3.43 -8.81
C PRO A 52 4.02 -2.36 -7.85
N PHE A 53 5.10 -2.66 -7.13
CA PHE A 53 5.57 -1.84 -6.03
C PHE A 53 6.58 -0.79 -6.49
N LYS A 54 6.41 0.44 -6.00
CA LYS A 54 7.39 1.51 -6.17
C LYS A 54 8.62 1.30 -5.30
N LEU A 55 8.42 0.84 -4.06
CA LEU A 55 9.49 0.44 -3.14
C LEU A 55 9.10 -0.85 -2.44
N ILE A 56 10.12 -1.63 -2.06
CA ILE A 56 9.96 -2.89 -1.34
C ILE A 56 10.84 -2.85 -0.09
N GLY A 57 10.23 -3.02 1.07
CA GLY A 57 10.93 -3.30 2.33
C GLY A 57 10.97 -4.80 2.57
N PHE A 58 12.09 -5.31 3.10
CA PHE A 58 12.24 -6.72 3.49
C PHE A 58 12.19 -6.85 5.00
N ASP A 59 11.18 -7.55 5.50
CA ASP A 59 10.96 -7.83 6.93
C ASP A 59 11.22 -9.31 7.23
N ALA A 60 12.49 -9.71 7.08
CA ALA A 60 12.91 -11.10 7.23
C ALA A 60 12.64 -11.67 8.63
N LEU A 61 12.73 -10.83 9.67
CA LEU A 61 12.50 -11.24 11.06
C LEU A 61 11.03 -11.09 11.49
N GLY A 62 10.22 -10.36 10.72
CA GLY A 62 8.82 -10.09 11.06
C GLY A 62 8.63 -9.00 12.13
N LEU A 63 9.66 -8.21 12.42
CA LEU A 63 9.59 -7.19 13.48
C LEU A 63 8.79 -5.97 13.02
N THR A 64 8.88 -5.61 11.73
CA THR A 64 8.04 -4.55 11.16
C THR A 64 6.58 -4.99 11.21
N ALA A 65 6.27 -6.20 10.76
CA ALA A 65 4.95 -6.81 10.85
C ALA A 65 4.34 -6.77 12.25
N ILE A 66 5.11 -7.11 13.29
CA ILE A 66 4.68 -7.02 14.69
C ILE A 66 4.33 -5.58 15.07
N ASN A 67 5.20 -4.62 14.75
CA ASN A 67 4.95 -3.20 15.06
C ASN A 67 3.72 -2.63 14.33
N TRP A 68 3.38 -3.21 13.18
CA TRP A 68 2.18 -2.86 12.41
C TRP A 68 0.93 -3.65 12.83
N GLY A 69 1.05 -4.56 13.79
CA GLY A 69 -0.05 -5.39 14.28
C GLY A 69 -0.67 -6.27 13.20
N ILE A 70 0.15 -6.79 12.28
CA ILE A 70 -0.32 -7.74 11.26
C ILE A 70 -0.31 -9.16 11.84
N TYR A 71 -1.31 -9.95 11.49
CA TYR A 71 -1.40 -11.36 11.90
C TYR A 71 -0.74 -12.27 10.87
N GLY A 72 -0.83 -11.91 9.60
CA GLY A 72 -0.19 -12.62 8.49
C GLY A 72 -0.66 -12.08 7.15
N PRO A 73 0.16 -12.20 6.09
CA PRO A 73 -0.16 -11.62 4.80
C PRO A 73 -1.26 -12.40 4.05
N PRO A 74 -1.98 -11.75 3.11
CA PRO A 74 -1.85 -10.34 2.78
C PRO A 74 -2.65 -9.43 3.71
N GLU A 75 -2.05 -8.29 4.04
CA GLU A 75 -2.73 -7.18 4.71
C GLU A 75 -2.35 -5.86 4.03
N THR A 76 -3.33 -4.99 3.81
CA THR A 76 -3.15 -3.72 3.11
C THR A 76 -3.52 -2.54 4.00
N PHE A 77 -2.63 -1.55 4.06
CA PHE A 77 -2.78 -0.32 4.82
C PHE A 77 -2.82 0.90 3.89
N ILE A 78 -3.68 1.85 4.23
CA ILE A 78 -3.80 3.13 3.53
C ILE A 78 -3.34 4.23 4.48
N LEU A 79 -2.33 4.97 4.03
CA LEU A 79 -1.76 6.10 4.77
C LEU A 79 -2.10 7.39 4.02
N ASN A 80 -2.32 8.47 4.76
CA ASN A 80 -2.34 9.82 4.21
C ASN A 80 -0.91 10.36 4.04
N LYS A 81 -0.77 11.62 3.56
CA LYS A 81 0.55 12.24 3.37
C LYS A 81 1.32 12.53 4.66
N ASP A 82 0.61 12.66 5.78
CA ASP A 82 1.21 12.81 7.12
C ASP A 82 1.66 11.46 7.71
N SER A 83 1.67 10.39 6.91
CA SER A 83 2.01 9.03 7.31
C SER A 83 1.07 8.42 8.37
N ILE A 84 -0.15 8.95 8.50
CA ILE A 84 -1.18 8.42 9.41
C ILE A 84 -1.95 7.32 8.70
N ILE A 85 -2.12 6.18 9.35
CA ILE A 85 -2.96 5.07 8.88
C ILE A 85 -4.42 5.51 8.97
N ILE A 86 -5.08 5.58 7.81
CA ILE A 86 -6.51 5.93 7.67
C ILE A 86 -7.36 4.74 7.21
N GLY A 87 -6.75 3.58 7.00
CA GLY A 87 -7.43 2.36 6.61
C GLY A 87 -6.55 1.13 6.70
N LYS A 88 -7.19 0.00 6.98
CA LYS A 88 -6.61 -1.33 6.99
C LYS A 88 -7.61 -2.30 6.34
N HIS A 89 -7.10 -3.25 5.58
CA HIS A 89 -7.85 -4.41 5.09
C HIS A 89 -7.02 -5.68 5.36
N THR A 90 -7.67 -6.70 5.92
CA THR A 90 -7.05 -8.00 6.23
C THR A 90 -7.56 -9.04 5.24
N GLY A 91 -6.65 -9.77 4.60
CA GLY A 91 -6.97 -10.77 3.59
C GLY A 91 -6.74 -10.26 2.16
N PRO A 92 -6.92 -11.16 1.16
CA PRO A 92 -6.58 -10.88 -0.22
C PRO A 92 -7.51 -9.86 -0.84
N LEU A 93 -6.94 -8.91 -1.58
CA LEU A 93 -7.73 -7.95 -2.33
C LEU A 93 -8.44 -8.59 -3.52
N THR A 94 -9.72 -8.23 -3.67
CA THR A 94 -10.48 -8.39 -4.91
C THR A 94 -10.77 -7.01 -5.49
N TRP A 95 -11.17 -6.94 -6.77
CA TRP A 95 -11.55 -5.66 -7.36
C TRP A 95 -12.74 -5.01 -6.65
N GLN A 96 -13.70 -5.81 -6.20
CA GLN A 96 -14.86 -5.34 -5.45
C GLN A 96 -14.44 -4.71 -4.11
N ILE A 97 -13.53 -5.37 -3.37
CA ILE A 97 -12.96 -4.83 -2.13
C ILE A 97 -12.21 -3.54 -2.42
N TYR A 98 -11.36 -3.52 -3.46
CA TYR A 98 -10.62 -2.32 -3.82
C TYR A 98 -11.56 -1.14 -4.08
N GLN A 99 -12.58 -1.31 -4.93
CA GLN A 99 -13.50 -0.24 -5.28
C GLN A 99 -14.36 0.22 -4.10
N LYS A 100 -14.84 -0.69 -3.25
CA LYS A 100 -15.79 -0.35 -2.18
C LYS A 100 -15.11 0.12 -0.90
N GLU A 101 -13.91 -0.40 -0.60
CA GLU A 101 -13.27 -0.18 0.70
C GLU A 101 -11.98 0.63 0.59
N ILE A 102 -11.15 0.38 -0.43
CA ILE A 102 -9.80 0.93 -0.51
C ILE A 102 -9.77 2.27 -1.26
N LEU A 103 -10.31 2.30 -2.48
CA LEU A 103 -10.31 3.47 -3.34
C LEU A 103 -10.92 4.71 -2.67
N PRO A 104 -12.07 4.65 -1.97
CA PRO A 104 -12.63 5.82 -1.30
C PRO A 104 -11.69 6.41 -0.23
N LYS A 105 -10.88 5.58 0.43
CA LYS A 105 -9.90 6.04 1.44
C LYS A 105 -8.71 6.72 0.77
N ILE A 106 -8.25 6.19 -0.36
CA ILE A 106 -7.21 6.81 -1.19
C ILE A 106 -7.69 8.18 -1.69
N GLU A 107 -8.90 8.26 -2.21
CA GLU A 107 -9.49 9.52 -2.69
C GLU A 107 -9.61 10.55 -1.57
N LYS A 108 -10.08 10.12 -0.39
CA LYS A 108 -10.11 10.98 0.80
C LYS A 108 -8.72 11.51 1.16
N ALA A 109 -7.69 10.65 1.17
CA ALA A 109 -6.31 11.05 1.47
C ALA A 109 -5.78 12.11 0.48
N ILE A 110 -6.06 11.93 -0.81
CA ILE A 110 -5.63 12.86 -1.86
C ILE A 110 -6.37 14.21 -1.73
N ILE A 111 -7.68 14.19 -1.47
CA ILE A 111 -8.50 15.40 -1.35
C ILE A 111 -8.09 16.21 -0.11
N THR A 112 -7.91 15.56 1.05
CA THR A 112 -7.50 16.24 2.28
C THR A 112 -6.17 16.98 2.10
N ASP A 113 -5.21 16.35 1.41
CA ASP A 113 -3.95 17.00 1.06
C ASP A 113 -4.12 18.20 0.13
N TYR A 114 -4.94 18.08 -0.92
CA TYR A 114 -5.22 19.21 -1.82
C TYR A 114 -5.79 20.42 -1.06
N ILE A 115 -6.72 20.19 -0.12
CA ILE A 115 -7.29 21.26 0.70
C ILE A 115 -6.24 21.88 1.61
N HIS A 116 -5.40 21.08 2.27
CA HIS A 116 -4.34 21.56 3.16
C HIS A 116 -3.31 22.43 2.41
N VAL A 117 -2.88 21.98 1.22
CA VAL A 117 -1.98 22.74 0.36
C VAL A 117 -2.64 24.06 -0.08
N LYS A 118 -3.91 24.02 -0.51
CA LYS A 118 -4.63 25.24 -0.90
C LYS A 118 -4.78 26.23 0.26
N SER A 119 -5.13 25.78 1.46
CA SER A 119 -5.25 26.68 2.61
C SER A 119 -3.93 27.36 2.95
N ASN A 120 -2.80 26.64 2.88
CA ASN A 120 -1.48 27.22 3.13
C ASN A 120 -1.06 28.23 2.05
N LEU A 121 -1.45 27.99 0.79
CA LEU A 121 -1.24 28.95 -0.31
C LEU A 121 -2.08 30.22 -0.14
N THR A 122 -3.33 30.13 0.30
CA THR A 122 -4.17 31.32 0.54
C THR A 122 -3.67 32.17 1.72
N ILE A 123 -3.18 31.53 2.79
CA ILE A 123 -2.62 32.24 3.96
C ILE A 123 -1.34 33.01 3.57
N THR A 124 -0.50 32.44 2.70
CA THR A 124 0.75 33.09 2.28
C THR A 124 0.53 34.27 1.34
N THR A 125 -0.57 34.31 0.57
CA THR A 125 -0.90 35.44 -0.33
C THR A 125 -1.55 36.65 0.35
N HIS A 126 -1.95 36.55 1.63
CA HIS A 126 -2.59 37.65 2.37
C HIS A 126 -1.67 38.38 3.36
N ASN A 127 -0.40 37.96 3.48
CA ASN A 127 0.60 38.54 4.38
C ASN A 127 1.75 39.26 3.64
N THR A 128 1.52 39.73 2.42
CA THR A 128 2.41 40.64 1.66
C THR A 128 1.62 41.83 1.18
#